data_AF-A0A1H2YXN5-F1
#
_entry.id   AF-A0A1H2YXN5-F1
#
_cell.length_a   1.000
_cell.length_b   1.000
_cell.length_c   1.000
_cell.angle_alpha   90.00
_cell.angle_beta   90.00
_cell.angle_gamma   90.00
#
_symmetry.space_group_name_H-M   'P 1'
#
loop_
_entity.id
_entity.type
_entity.pdbx_description
1 polymer ?
#
loop_
_entity_poly.entity_id
_entity_poly.type
_entity_poly.pdbx_seq_one_letter_code
_entity_poly.pdbx_strand_id
1 'polypeptide(L)' 'MTLSEAEKETVIQFDQTGDEALIYTASWDIARSLKRAGYTPVKKAEGAWWFQIPIGALRIEGKKQTLQLA' A
#
# COMPACT_ATOMS: atom_id res chain seq x y z
N MET A 1 7.44 13.56 17.11
CA MET A 1 6.76 14.02 15.88
C MET A 1 5.85 12.91 15.42
N THR A 2 4.55 13.05 15.66
CA THR A 2 3.51 12.12 15.21
C THR A 2 3.11 12.55 13.80
N LEU A 3 3.30 11.68 12.81
CA LEU A 3 2.76 11.89 11.47
C LEU A 3 1.24 12.12 11.58
N SER A 4 0.76 13.17 10.92
CA SER A 4 -0.67 13.46 10.75
C SER A 4 -1.39 12.28 10.09
N GLU A 5 -2.71 12.19 10.24
CA GLU A 5 -3.48 11.09 9.63
C GLU A 5 -3.35 11.05 8.10
N ALA A 6 -3.20 12.23 7.47
CA ALA A 6 -2.91 12.35 6.04
C ALA A 6 -1.53 11.80 5.67
N GLU A 7 -0.52 11.95 6.53
CA GLU A 7 0.83 11.39 6.30
C GLU A 7 0.89 9.86 6.48
N LYS A 8 -0.15 9.24 7.04
CA LYS A 8 -0.29 7.78 7.14
C LYS A 8 -1.02 7.16 5.96
N GLU A 9 -1.32 7.95 4.94
CA GLU A 9 -2.09 7.50 3.79
C GLU A 9 -1.43 6.31 3.08
N THR A 10 -2.26 5.32 2.77
CA THR A 10 -1.90 4.16 1.99
C THR A 10 -2.95 3.99 0.90
N VAL A 11 -2.53 4.10 -0.35
CA VAL A 11 -3.38 3.92 -1.53
C VAL A 11 -3.06 2.58 -2.14
N ILE A 12 -4.10 1.79 -2.44
CA ILE A 12 -3.97 0.46 -3.02
C ILE A 12 -4.73 0.47 -4.34
N GLN A 13 -3.99 0.39 -5.43
CA GLN A 13 -4.53 0.29 -6.78
C GLN A 13 -4.52 -1.19 -7.19
N PHE A 14 -5.68 -1.71 -7.54
CA PHE A 14 -5.81 -3.06 -8.09
C PHE A 14 -5.75 -2.97 -9.61
N ASP A 15 -4.91 -3.79 -10.24
CA ASP A 15 -4.93 -3.93 -11.70
C ASP A 15 -6.21 -4.68 -12.12
N GLN A 16 -6.81 -4.28 -13.23
CA GLN A 16 -7.98 -4.93 -13.82
C GLN A 16 -7.68 -6.35 -14.33
N THR A 17 -6.39 -6.66 -14.53
CA THR A 17 -5.92 -8.01 -14.89
C THR A 17 -6.01 -9.01 -13.73
N GLY A 18 -6.10 -8.53 -12.48
CA GLY A 18 -6.57 -9.31 -11.33
C GLY A 18 -5.50 -10.02 -10.49
N ASP A 19 -4.21 -9.97 -10.86
CA ASP A 19 -3.18 -10.74 -10.15
C ASP A 19 -2.35 -9.88 -9.19
N GLU A 20 -2.18 -8.59 -9.46
CA GLU A 20 -1.29 -7.70 -8.71
C GLU A 20 -1.95 -6.38 -8.29
N ALA A 21 -1.50 -5.86 -7.15
CA ALA A 21 -1.87 -4.56 -6.62
C ALA A 21 -0.62 -3.70 -6.42
N LEU A 22 -0.75 -2.42 -6.76
CA LEU A 22 0.24 -1.39 -6.51
C LEU A 22 -0.14 -0.63 -5.24
N ILE A 23 0.71 -0.72 -4.22
CA ILE A 23 0.55 -0.05 -2.94
C ILE A 23 1.48 1.15 -2.89
N TYR A 24 0.91 2.34 -2.78
CA TYR A 24 1.62 3.54 -2.36
C TYR A 24 1.41 3.72 -0.85
N THR A 25 2.48 3.96 -0.10
CA THR A 25 2.38 4.29 1.33
C THR A 25 3.43 5.32 1.75
N ALA A 26 2.99 6.36 2.45
CA ALA A 26 3.86 7.28 3.20
C ALA A 26 4.06 6.82 4.65
N SER A 27 3.29 5.82 5.10
CA SER A 27 3.41 5.25 6.45
C SER A 27 4.62 4.34 6.57
N TRP A 28 5.55 4.72 7.44
CA TRP A 28 6.72 3.90 7.75
C TRP A 28 6.35 2.55 8.36
N ASP A 29 5.28 2.48 9.16
CA ASP A 29 4.81 1.23 9.77
C ASP A 29 4.31 0.24 8.71
N ILE A 30 3.55 0.73 7.72
CA ILE A 30 3.07 -0.07 6.60
C ILE A 30 4.25 -0.52 5.72
N ALA A 31 5.15 0.40 5.36
CA ALA A 31 6.33 0.07 4.57
C ALA A 31 7.24 -0.97 5.27
N ARG A 32 7.38 -0.88 6.60
CA ARG A 32 8.10 -1.85 7.41
C ARG A 32 7.38 -3.19 7.44
N SER A 33 6.06 -3.21 7.58
CA SER A 33 5.25 -4.44 7.55
C SER A 33 5.41 -5.17 6.22
N LEU A 34 5.30 -4.45 5.09
CA LEU A 34 5.48 -5.01 3.76
C LEU A 34 6.88 -5.59 3.55
N LYS A 35 7.93 -4.91 4.03
CA LYS A 35 9.29 -5.45 4.01
C LYS A 35 9.45 -6.71 4.84
N ARG A 36 8.84 -6.77 6.03
CA ARG A 36 8.85 -7.98 6.89
C ARG A 36 8.10 -9.15 6.27
N ALA A 37 7.07 -8.87 5.47
CA ALA A 37 6.37 -9.87 4.69
C ALA A 37 7.13 -10.33 3.44
N GLY A 38 8.34 -9.80 3.18
CA GLY A 38 9.20 -10.20 2.07
C GLY A 38 9.09 -9.33 0.82
N TYR A 39 8.28 -8.27 0.84
CA TYR A 39 8.12 -7.40 -0.33
C TYR A 39 9.18 -6.30 -0.38
N THR A 40 9.78 -6.14 -1.54
CA THR A 40 10.71 -5.04 -1.83
C THR A 40 9.99 -3.89 -2.50
N PRO A 41 10.28 -2.63 -2.13
CA PRO A 41 9.67 -1.48 -2.80
C PRO A 41 10.17 -1.39 -4.24
N VAL A 42 9.25 -1.27 -5.20
CA VAL A 42 9.53 -1.08 -6.63
C VAL A 42 9.95 0.36 -6.94
N LYS A 43 9.51 1.32 -6.12
CA LYS A 43 9.91 2.72 -6.21
C LYS A 43 9.96 3.37 -4.82
N LYS A 44 10.92 4.28 -4.63
CA LYS A 44 11.02 5.14 -3.44
C LYS A 44 10.89 6.59 -3.89
N ALA A 45 10.07 7.36 -3.19
CA ALA A 45 9.98 8.81 -3.29
C ALA A 45 10.30 9.42 -1.92
N GLU A 46 10.50 10.74 -1.84
CA GLU A 46 10.72 11.41 -0.55
C GLU A 46 9.57 11.08 0.42
N GLY A 47 9.89 10.36 1.50
CA GLY A 47 8.93 9.96 2.53
C GLY A 47 7.94 8.85 2.14
N ALA A 48 8.02 8.27 0.94
CA ALA A 48 7.03 7.28 0.50
C ALA A 48 7.63 6.09 -0.27
N TRP A 49 6.91 4.97 -0.24
CA TRP A 49 7.28 3.70 -0.87
C TRP A 49 6.15 3.19 -1.74
N TRP A 50 6.54 2.63 -2.88
CA TRP A 50 5.65 1.90 -3.77
C TRP A 50 6.02 0.43 -3.72
N PHE A 51 5.01 -0.44 -3.59
CA PHE A 51 5.16 -1.88 -3.60
C PHE A 51 4.22 -2.48 -4.63
N GLN A 52 4.67 -3.53 -5.30
CA GLN A 52 3.84 -4.35 -6.17
C GLN A 52 3.69 -5.70 -5.48
N ILE A 53 2.47 -6.06 -5.11
CA ILE A 53 2.21 -7.30 -4.38
C ILE A 53 1.05 -8.07 -5.00
N PRO A 54 1.05 -9.42 -4.94
CA PRO A 54 -0.07 -10.21 -5.44
C PRO A 54 -1.35 -9.89 -4.64
N ILE A 55 -2.49 -9.75 -5.33
CA ILE A 55 -3.78 -9.43 -4.68
C ILE A 55 -4.13 -10.51 -3.64
N GLY A 56 -3.87 -11.79 -3.94
CA GLY A 56 -4.11 -12.90 -3.03
C GLY A 56 -3.28 -12.87 -1.74
N ALA A 57 -2.16 -12.14 -1.73
CA ALA A 57 -1.32 -12.00 -0.56
C ALA A 57 -1.67 -10.76 0.30
N LEU A 58 -2.62 -9.95 -0.19
CA LEU A 58 -3.02 -8.69 0.38
C LEU A 58 -4.16 -8.92 1.38
N ARG A 59 -3.81 -9.19 2.64
CA ARG A 59 -4.78 -9.35 3.74
C ARG A 59 -5.02 -8.00 4.43
N ILE A 60 -5.89 -7.16 3.87
CA ILE A 60 -6.36 -5.93 4.55
C ILE A 60 -7.40 -6.32 5.59
N GLU A 61 -7.04 -6.27 6.86
CA GLU A 61 -7.99 -6.33 7.97
C GLU A 61 -8.30 -4.89 8.41
N GLY A 62 -9.49 -4.38 8.08
CA GLY A 62 -9.90 -3.01 8.36
C GLY A 62 -11.18 -2.59 7.60
N LYS A 63 -11.70 -1.38 7.88
CA LYS A 63 -12.82 -0.81 7.11
C LYS A 63 -12.34 -0.48 5.68
N LYS A 64 -12.71 -1.32 4.72
CA LYS A 64 -12.43 -1.10 3.30
C LYS A 64 -13.46 -0.13 2.72
N GLN A 65 -13.03 1.06 2.29
CA GLN A 65 -13.83 1.91 1.42
C GLN A 65 -13.42 1.63 -0.02
N THR A 66 -14.28 0.96 -0.77
CA THR A 66 -14.07 0.73 -2.21
C THR A 66 -14.75 1.86 -2.97
N LEU A 67 -13.96 2.66 -3.69
CA LEU A 67 -14.49 3.66 -4.61
C LEU A 67 -14.53 3.05 -6.01
N GLN A 68 -15.72 2.92 -6.59
CA GLN A 68 -15.88 2.65 -8.01
C GLN A 68 -16.03 4.00 -8.72
N LEU A 69 -15.08 4.33 -9.59
CA LEU A 69 -15.21 5.46 -10.51
C LEU A 69 -16.16 5.03 -11.64
N ALA A 70 -17.31 5.70 -11.73
CA ALA A 70 -18.32 5.50 -12.76
C ALA A 70 -17.96 6.24 -14.06
#